data_AF-A0A126NGF2-F1
#
_entry.id   AF-A0A126NGF2-F1
#
_cell.length_a   1.000
_cell.length_b   1.000
_cell.length_c   1.000
_cell.angle_alpha   90.00
_cell.angle_beta   90.00
_cell.angle_gamma   90.00
#
_symmetry.space_group_name_H-M   'P 1'
#
loop_
_entity.id
_entity.type
_entity.pdbx_description
1 polymer ?
#
loop_
_entity_poly.entity_id
_entity_poly.type
_entity_poly.pdbx_seq_one_letter_code
_entity_poly.pdbx_strand_id
1 'polypeptide(L)'
;MTCWGSPVHATDDTAKPVALLARAGAARDRLREALVAAGGRIVLEEDPNQLEPTALAAAAPQVVLVALEPAVEDALERLESVLETPELALLFEEAELAARREGWEAQRWIRHLAAKLQGHGNVLPPGLEHEDAEPANALQPGLPPRPADGHLDAPLQFHLDEAQVQAYDLPADEIYEVPASAREPHVEVLSFEELIAGAAQPSTEGALPPPLPADPVTAAAEPARNEAPAPAPIGDFSSWSLLDDDGYQAPAATPAAAEPPPALASLLNSELSLVDIDDAVAQGNGAVLLIAGIGGPDAVRRVLAGLPEDFSRPVLVQLRLDGGRYANLVKQMARATPLPVSLADPGQSLNPGEIYILPDVIGVESAAGGLRFCAEGSDLLQALQPDRSAVLMLSGADVAMVAPVLDFAGKGGWVAGQIGEGCYDPAAASQLAVAGMSAGDPEYLAAELAVHCAA
;
A
#
# COMPACT_ATOMS: atom_id res chain seq x y z
N MET A 1 -23.06 28.93 -25.82
CA MET A 1 -22.80 27.98 -26.92
C MET A 1 -21.95 26.86 -26.34
N THR A 2 -22.61 25.82 -25.83
CA THR A 2 -21.98 24.67 -25.19
C THR A 2 -21.54 23.68 -26.26
N CYS A 3 -20.23 23.61 -26.47
CA CYS A 3 -19.54 22.71 -27.38
C CYS A 3 -19.27 21.37 -26.67
N TRP A 4 -20.32 20.55 -26.50
CA TRP A 4 -20.19 19.14 -26.14
C TRP A 4 -21.33 18.36 -26.81
N GLY A 5 -21.26 18.26 -28.14
CA GLY A 5 -22.09 17.36 -28.93
C GLY A 5 -21.31 16.10 -29.28
N SER A 6 -21.09 15.22 -28.30
CA SER A 6 -20.80 13.82 -28.64
C SER A 6 -22.14 13.14 -28.97
N PRO A 7 -22.25 12.39 -30.08
CA PRO A 7 -23.44 11.62 -30.35
C PRO A 7 -23.58 10.58 -29.23
N VAL A 8 -24.64 10.68 -28.44
CA VAL A 8 -25.12 9.55 -27.65
C VAL A 8 -25.44 8.48 -28.70
N HIS A 9 -24.72 7.35 -28.67
CA HIS A 9 -25.08 6.20 -29.50
C HIS A 9 -26.57 5.94 -29.28
N ALA A 10 -27.36 6.10 -30.34
CA ALA A 10 -28.70 5.54 -30.37
C ALA A 10 -28.56 4.08 -29.94
N THR A 11 -29.44 3.62 -29.05
CA THR A 11 -29.50 2.23 -28.61
C THR A 11 -29.79 1.40 -29.85
N ASP A 12 -28.73 0.98 -30.53
CA ASP A 12 -28.83 0.20 -31.76
C ASP A 12 -29.54 -1.11 -31.44
N ASP A 13 -30.32 -1.56 -32.41
CA ASP A 13 -31.22 -2.71 -32.44
C ASP A 13 -30.46 -4.07 -32.33
N THR A 14 -29.31 -4.09 -31.64
CA THR A 14 -28.32 -5.18 -31.55
C THR A 14 -28.39 -5.95 -30.23
N ALA A 15 -29.39 -5.68 -29.38
CA ALA A 15 -29.54 -6.36 -28.10
C ALA A 15 -29.91 -7.84 -28.31
N LYS A 16 -28.99 -8.76 -27.98
CA LYS A 16 -29.23 -10.19 -28.13
C LYS A 16 -30.44 -10.62 -27.28
N PRO A 17 -31.37 -11.44 -27.83
CA PRO A 17 -32.47 -11.99 -27.06
C PRO A 17 -31.96 -13.02 -26.05
N VAL A 18 -32.25 -12.79 -24.78
CA VAL A 18 -31.82 -13.62 -23.65
C VAL A 18 -33.02 -14.27 -22.98
N ALA A 19 -32.96 -15.57 -22.73
CA ALA A 19 -33.87 -16.26 -21.82
C ALA A 19 -33.24 -16.34 -20.42
N LEU A 20 -33.94 -15.85 -19.39
CA LEU A 20 -33.53 -15.95 -17.99
C LEU A 20 -34.29 -17.11 -17.33
N LEU A 21 -33.57 -18.15 -16.96
CA LEU A 21 -34.10 -19.34 -16.30
C LEU A 21 -33.73 -19.30 -14.81
N ALA A 22 -34.66 -18.88 -13.96
CA ALA A 22 -34.44 -18.72 -12.53
C ALA A 22 -35.75 -18.87 -11.75
N ARG A 23 -35.68 -19.50 -10.56
CA ARG A 23 -36.80 -19.56 -9.62
C ARG A 23 -37.16 -18.16 -9.12
N ALA A 24 -38.42 -17.96 -8.75
CA ALA A 24 -38.87 -16.69 -8.16
C ALA A 24 -38.11 -16.38 -6.86
N GLY A 25 -37.50 -15.20 -6.77
CA GLY A 25 -36.74 -14.76 -5.60
C GLY A 25 -35.68 -13.70 -5.93
N ALA A 26 -34.89 -13.33 -4.91
CA ALA A 26 -33.89 -12.27 -5.01
C ALA A 26 -32.84 -12.52 -6.11
N ALA A 27 -32.44 -13.77 -6.33
CA ALA A 27 -31.49 -14.13 -7.38
C ALA A 27 -32.01 -13.75 -8.78
N ARG A 28 -33.27 -14.08 -9.07
CA ARG A 28 -33.93 -13.75 -10.34
C ARG A 28 -34.06 -12.25 -10.53
N ASP A 29 -34.43 -11.51 -9.50
CA ASP A 29 -34.49 -10.04 -9.56
C ASP A 29 -33.13 -9.42 -9.86
N ARG A 30 -32.07 -9.84 -9.16
CA ARG A 30 -30.71 -9.34 -9.39
C ARG A 30 -30.18 -9.70 -10.79
N LEU A 31 -30.45 -10.92 -11.28
CA LEU A 31 -30.06 -11.33 -12.63
C LEU A 31 -30.82 -10.54 -13.70
N ARG A 32 -32.12 -10.28 -13.51
CA ARG A 32 -32.94 -9.44 -14.38
C ARG A 32 -32.41 -8.01 -14.44
N GLU A 33 -32.14 -7.40 -13.29
CA GLU A 33 -31.54 -6.05 -13.21
C GLU A 33 -30.17 -6.00 -13.91
N ALA A 34 -29.32 -7.00 -13.68
CA ALA A 34 -28.00 -7.07 -14.30
C ALA A 34 -28.07 -7.28 -15.82
N LEU A 35 -28.98 -8.11 -16.33
CA LEU A 35 -29.20 -8.30 -17.76
C LEU A 35 -29.65 -7.02 -18.45
N VAL A 36 -30.59 -6.29 -17.83
CA VAL A 36 -31.05 -5.00 -18.35
C VAL A 36 -29.90 -3.98 -18.34
N ALA A 37 -29.14 -3.90 -17.25
CA ALA A 37 -27.98 -3.01 -17.16
C ALA A 37 -26.87 -3.38 -18.16
N ALA A 38 -26.72 -4.66 -18.49
CA ALA A 38 -25.77 -5.18 -19.47
C ALA A 38 -26.24 -5.00 -20.94
N GLY A 39 -27.45 -4.46 -21.16
CA GLY A 39 -28.01 -4.24 -22.50
C GLY A 39 -28.59 -5.50 -23.15
N GLY A 40 -28.90 -6.54 -22.38
CA GLY A 40 -29.59 -7.75 -22.85
C GLY A 40 -31.09 -7.53 -23.00
N ARG A 41 -31.70 -8.11 -24.05
CA ARG A 41 -33.17 -8.09 -24.24
C ARG A 41 -33.78 -9.38 -23.71
N ILE A 42 -34.46 -9.33 -22.57
CA ILE A 42 -35.09 -10.51 -21.99
C ILE A 42 -36.33 -10.88 -22.81
N VAL A 43 -36.33 -12.06 -23.43
CA VAL A 43 -37.46 -12.58 -24.25
C VAL A 43 -38.29 -13.63 -23.51
N LEU A 44 -37.72 -14.27 -22.49
CA LEU A 44 -38.37 -15.26 -21.66
C LEU A 44 -37.79 -15.19 -20.26
N GLU A 45 -38.65 -15.24 -19.25
CA GLU A 45 -38.25 -15.18 -17.85
C GLU A 45 -39.11 -16.16 -17.03
N GLU A 46 -38.60 -17.35 -16.77
CA GLU A 46 -39.40 -18.45 -16.20
C GLU A 46 -38.63 -19.30 -15.18
N ASP A 47 -39.39 -19.99 -14.32
CA ASP A 47 -38.85 -21.03 -13.44
C ASP A 47 -38.54 -22.29 -14.25
N PRO A 48 -37.29 -22.81 -14.24
CA PRO A 48 -36.93 -24.04 -14.94
C PRO A 48 -37.87 -25.21 -14.64
N ASN A 49 -38.38 -25.30 -13.40
CA ASN A 49 -39.26 -26.40 -12.97
C ASN A 49 -40.66 -26.35 -13.60
N GLN A 50 -41.08 -25.18 -14.07
CA GLN A 50 -42.39 -24.97 -14.70
C GLN A 50 -42.29 -24.78 -16.22
N LEU A 51 -41.06 -24.74 -16.75
CA LEU A 51 -40.80 -24.46 -18.16
C LEU A 51 -40.91 -25.73 -19.02
N GLU A 52 -41.71 -25.63 -20.06
CA GLU A 52 -41.80 -26.66 -21.10
C GLU A 52 -40.73 -26.43 -22.19
N PRO A 53 -40.05 -27.48 -22.70
CA PRO A 53 -39.00 -27.35 -23.72
C PRO A 53 -39.45 -26.61 -24.99
N THR A 54 -40.71 -26.82 -25.40
CA THR A 54 -41.29 -26.17 -26.58
C THR A 54 -41.50 -24.67 -26.38
N ALA A 55 -41.75 -24.21 -25.14
CA ALA A 55 -41.91 -22.80 -24.85
C ALA A 55 -40.57 -22.05 -24.94
N LEU A 56 -39.48 -22.67 -24.46
CA LEU A 56 -38.13 -22.13 -24.60
C LEU A 56 -37.72 -22.02 -26.09
N ALA A 57 -37.98 -23.06 -26.87
CA ALA A 57 -37.72 -23.04 -28.31
C ALA A 57 -38.55 -21.97 -29.05
N ALA A 58 -39.83 -21.81 -28.69
CA ALA A 58 -40.71 -20.81 -29.30
C ALA A 58 -40.31 -19.37 -29.00
N ALA A 59 -39.68 -19.12 -27.84
CA ALA A 59 -39.15 -17.81 -27.48
C ALA A 59 -37.92 -17.37 -28.31
N ALA A 60 -37.29 -18.32 -29.03
CA ALA A 60 -36.14 -18.10 -29.89
C ALA A 60 -35.02 -17.24 -29.25
N PRO A 61 -34.51 -17.61 -28.05
CA PRO A 61 -33.38 -16.93 -27.46
C PRO A 61 -32.10 -17.20 -28.26
N GLN A 62 -31.15 -16.26 -28.22
CA GLN A 62 -29.77 -16.49 -28.67
C GLN A 62 -28.86 -16.84 -27.50
N VAL A 63 -29.23 -16.39 -26.29
CA VAL A 63 -28.49 -16.64 -25.05
C VAL A 63 -29.46 -17.16 -24.00
N VAL A 64 -29.06 -18.20 -23.26
CA VAL A 64 -29.82 -18.71 -22.11
C VAL A 64 -28.97 -18.51 -20.86
N LEU A 65 -29.44 -17.69 -19.93
CA LEU A 65 -28.83 -17.48 -18.62
C LEU A 65 -29.56 -18.32 -17.58
N VAL A 66 -28.86 -19.26 -16.96
CA VAL A 66 -29.40 -20.20 -15.97
C VAL A 66 -28.88 -19.85 -14.59
N ALA A 67 -29.79 -19.64 -13.64
CA ALA A 67 -29.47 -19.56 -12.22
C ALA A 67 -29.33 -20.98 -11.65
N LEU A 68 -28.09 -21.39 -11.35
CA LEU A 68 -27.77 -22.70 -10.79
C LEU A 68 -28.13 -22.76 -9.30
N GLU A 69 -28.91 -23.77 -8.94
CA GLU A 69 -29.24 -24.17 -7.57
C GLU A 69 -29.69 -25.64 -7.56
N PRO A 70 -29.57 -26.37 -6.43
CA PRO A 70 -29.94 -27.78 -6.37
C PRO A 70 -31.40 -28.06 -6.76
N ALA A 71 -32.29 -27.07 -6.54
CA ALA A 71 -33.72 -27.20 -6.83
C ALA A 71 -34.08 -27.12 -8.32
N VAL A 72 -33.14 -26.87 -9.23
CA VAL A 72 -33.40 -26.80 -10.68
C VAL A 72 -32.68 -27.88 -11.49
N GLU A 73 -31.89 -28.75 -10.85
CA GLU A 73 -31.09 -29.79 -11.54
C GLU A 73 -31.96 -30.73 -12.39
N ASP A 74 -33.01 -31.31 -11.80
CA ASP A 74 -33.98 -32.18 -12.49
C ASP A 74 -34.67 -31.47 -13.68
N ALA A 75 -34.80 -30.14 -13.61
CA ALA A 75 -35.37 -29.36 -14.69
C ALA A 75 -34.40 -29.10 -15.83
N LEU A 76 -33.11 -28.94 -15.53
CA LEU A 76 -32.08 -28.78 -16.56
C LEU A 76 -31.87 -30.07 -17.34
N GLU A 77 -31.92 -31.23 -16.70
CA GLU A 77 -31.89 -32.54 -17.38
C GLU A 77 -33.04 -32.69 -18.39
N ARG A 78 -34.25 -32.24 -18.02
CA ARG A 78 -35.41 -32.27 -18.94
C ARG A 78 -35.26 -31.32 -20.13
N LEU A 79 -34.62 -30.18 -19.90
CA LEU A 79 -34.41 -29.14 -20.92
C LEU A 79 -33.16 -29.39 -21.78
N GLU A 80 -32.32 -30.36 -21.43
CA GLU A 80 -31.03 -30.68 -22.07
C GLU A 80 -31.13 -30.72 -23.60
N SER A 81 -32.12 -31.43 -24.14
CA SER A 81 -32.33 -31.55 -25.60
C SER A 81 -32.49 -30.22 -26.35
N VAL A 82 -32.99 -29.17 -25.69
CA VAL A 82 -33.12 -27.83 -26.27
C VAL A 82 -31.85 -27.02 -26.01
N LEU A 83 -31.27 -27.12 -24.81
CA LEU A 83 -30.07 -26.39 -24.41
C LEU A 83 -28.82 -26.82 -25.21
N GLU A 84 -28.73 -28.08 -25.64
CA GLU A 84 -27.62 -28.60 -26.46
C GLU A 84 -27.61 -28.09 -27.92
N THR A 85 -28.58 -27.26 -28.31
CA THR A 85 -28.60 -26.69 -29.65
C THR A 85 -27.37 -25.80 -29.88
N PRO A 86 -26.54 -26.04 -30.91
CA PRO A 86 -25.25 -25.35 -31.10
C PRO A 86 -25.37 -23.84 -31.39
N GLU A 87 -26.58 -23.36 -31.70
CA GLU A 87 -26.87 -21.94 -31.94
C GLU A 87 -27.12 -21.14 -30.65
N LEU A 88 -27.28 -21.82 -29.50
CA LEU A 88 -27.54 -21.20 -28.21
C LEU A 88 -26.24 -20.99 -27.42
N ALA A 89 -26.04 -19.76 -26.93
CA ALA A 89 -25.00 -19.49 -25.94
C ALA A 89 -25.55 -19.73 -24.52
N LEU A 90 -25.00 -20.70 -23.81
CA LEU A 90 -25.36 -21.00 -22.42
C LEU A 90 -24.47 -20.24 -21.44
N LEU A 91 -25.08 -19.49 -20.54
CA LEU A 91 -24.41 -18.86 -19.39
C LEU A 91 -25.00 -19.43 -18.10
N PHE A 92 -24.12 -19.72 -17.15
CA PHE A 92 -24.48 -20.22 -15.84
C PHE A 92 -24.02 -19.25 -14.76
N GLU A 93 -24.89 -18.96 -13.80
CA GLU A 93 -24.58 -18.15 -12.63
C GLU A 93 -25.19 -18.80 -11.39
N GLU A 94 -24.48 -18.80 -10.26
CA GLU A 94 -24.98 -19.39 -9.02
C GLU A 94 -26.03 -18.49 -8.35
N ALA A 95 -27.20 -19.04 -8.03
CA ALA A 95 -28.35 -18.26 -7.56
C ALA A 95 -28.06 -17.54 -6.23
N GLU A 96 -27.44 -18.24 -5.27
CA GLU A 96 -27.12 -17.65 -3.96
C GLU A 96 -26.05 -16.55 -4.05
N LEU A 97 -25.10 -16.72 -4.97
CA LEU A 97 -24.05 -15.74 -5.22
C LEU A 97 -24.64 -14.50 -5.92
N ALA A 98 -25.46 -14.70 -6.95
CA ALA A 98 -26.16 -13.61 -7.64
C ALA A 98 -27.05 -12.78 -6.70
N ALA A 99 -27.71 -13.42 -5.73
CA ALA A 99 -28.55 -12.74 -4.74
C ALA A 99 -27.76 -11.86 -3.74
N ARG A 100 -26.53 -12.26 -3.40
CA ARG A 100 -25.68 -11.58 -2.40
C ARG A 100 -24.74 -10.51 -2.98
N ARG A 101 -24.61 -10.43 -4.31
CA ARG A 101 -23.70 -9.46 -4.97
C ARG A 101 -24.18 -8.03 -4.77
N GLU A 102 -23.30 -7.18 -4.26
CA GLU A 102 -23.57 -5.76 -4.03
C GLU A 102 -22.37 -4.87 -4.40
N GLY A 103 -22.63 -3.56 -4.49
CA GLY A 103 -21.60 -2.54 -4.68
C GLY A 103 -20.68 -2.77 -5.88
N TRP A 104 -19.38 -2.72 -5.64
CA TRP A 104 -18.35 -2.82 -6.67
C TRP A 104 -18.36 -4.17 -7.40
N GLU A 105 -18.65 -5.27 -6.68
CA GLU A 105 -18.71 -6.60 -7.30
C GLU A 105 -19.87 -6.73 -8.29
N ALA A 106 -21.03 -6.19 -7.95
CA ALA A 106 -22.20 -6.17 -8.83
C ALA A 106 -21.89 -5.40 -10.12
N GLN A 107 -21.28 -4.22 -10.02
CA GLN A 107 -20.93 -3.39 -11.19
C GLN A 107 -19.86 -4.03 -12.07
N ARG A 108 -18.82 -4.62 -11.44
CA ARG A 108 -17.80 -5.38 -12.16
C ARG A 108 -18.46 -6.52 -12.94
N TRP A 109 -19.31 -7.29 -12.27
CA TRP A 109 -19.99 -8.43 -12.88
C TRP A 109 -20.91 -8.01 -14.02
N ILE A 110 -21.71 -6.94 -13.88
CA ILE A 110 -22.56 -6.42 -14.97
C ILE A 110 -21.73 -6.13 -16.22
N ARG A 111 -20.55 -5.52 -16.08
CA ARG A 111 -19.64 -5.26 -17.20
C ARG A 111 -19.09 -6.55 -17.83
N HIS A 112 -18.74 -7.54 -17.02
CA HIS A 112 -18.36 -8.87 -17.54
C HIS A 112 -19.53 -9.58 -18.23
N LEU A 113 -20.75 -9.45 -17.71
CA LEU A 113 -21.95 -10.00 -18.30
C LEU A 113 -22.23 -9.34 -19.65
N ALA A 114 -22.10 -8.01 -19.75
CA ALA A 114 -22.23 -7.26 -20.99
C ALA A 114 -21.24 -7.75 -22.06
N ALA A 115 -19.96 -7.92 -21.69
CA ALA A 115 -18.93 -8.46 -22.58
C ALA A 115 -19.27 -9.88 -23.07
N LYS A 116 -19.71 -10.77 -22.17
CA LYS A 116 -20.16 -12.13 -22.54
C LYS A 116 -21.39 -12.12 -23.46
N LEU A 117 -22.38 -11.28 -23.16
CA LEU A 117 -23.58 -11.14 -24.00
C LEU A 117 -23.21 -10.64 -25.39
N GLN A 118 -22.32 -9.66 -25.49
CA GLN A 118 -21.93 -9.05 -26.76
C GLN A 118 -20.90 -9.91 -27.52
N GLY A 119 -20.24 -10.86 -26.85
CA GLY A 119 -19.27 -11.76 -27.44
C GLY A 119 -17.90 -11.12 -27.67
N HIS A 120 -17.59 -10.04 -26.94
CA HIS A 120 -16.27 -9.40 -26.95
C HIS A 120 -15.57 -9.61 -25.61
N GLY A 121 -14.24 -9.62 -25.63
CA GLY A 121 -13.41 -9.80 -24.43
C GLY A 121 -13.10 -8.52 -23.67
N ASN A 122 -13.61 -7.37 -24.14
CA ASN A 122 -13.28 -6.08 -23.55
C ASN A 122 -14.17 -5.81 -22.34
N VAL A 123 -13.59 -6.06 -21.17
CA VAL A 123 -14.22 -5.81 -19.88
C VAL A 123 -13.61 -4.56 -19.24
N LEU A 124 -13.12 -3.59 -20.01
CA LEU A 124 -12.56 -2.36 -19.44
C LEU A 124 -13.65 -1.27 -19.32
N PRO A 125 -13.52 -0.33 -18.37
CA PRO A 125 -14.43 0.80 -18.28
C PRO A 125 -14.30 1.65 -19.55
N PRO A 126 -15.36 2.38 -19.93
CA PRO A 126 -15.28 3.25 -21.10
C PRO A 126 -14.11 4.24 -20.97
N GLY A 127 -13.27 4.30 -22.01
CA GLY A 127 -12.01 5.07 -22.04
C GLY A 127 -10.71 4.26 -21.97
N LEU A 128 -10.76 2.96 -21.70
CA LEU A 128 -9.60 2.04 -21.73
C LEU A 128 -9.69 1.01 -22.88
N GLU A 129 -10.55 1.29 -23.86
CA GLU A 129 -11.11 0.30 -24.79
C GLU A 129 -10.26 0.03 -26.04
N HIS A 130 -9.12 0.70 -26.19
CA HIS A 130 -8.30 0.63 -27.39
C HIS A 130 -6.81 0.57 -27.04
N GLU A 131 -6.27 -0.63 -26.84
CA GLU A 131 -4.81 -0.87 -26.88
C GLU A 131 -4.32 -1.20 -28.31
N ASP A 132 -5.23 -1.42 -29.29
CA ASP A 132 -4.89 -1.77 -30.69
C ASP A 132 -5.27 -0.70 -31.73
N ALA A 133 -5.77 0.47 -31.31
CA ALA A 133 -5.80 1.63 -32.21
C ALA A 133 -4.43 2.31 -32.16
N GLU A 134 -3.87 2.63 -33.33
CA GLU A 134 -2.62 3.37 -33.51
C GLU A 134 -2.35 4.44 -32.43
N PRO A 135 -1.09 4.70 -32.04
CA PRO A 135 -0.70 5.33 -30.78
C PRO A 135 -1.12 6.80 -30.72
N ALA A 136 -2.40 7.05 -30.53
CA ALA A 136 -3.01 8.33 -30.29
C ALA A 136 -3.37 8.38 -28.81
N ASN A 137 -2.34 8.40 -27.97
CA ASN A 137 -2.28 8.99 -26.63
C ASN A 137 -1.19 8.31 -25.79
N ALA A 138 0.06 8.42 -26.24
CA ALA A 138 1.12 8.66 -25.28
C ALA A 138 0.86 10.03 -24.66
N LEU A 139 -0.11 10.12 -23.73
CA LEU A 139 -0.08 11.16 -22.72
C LEU A 139 1.15 10.83 -21.87
N GLN A 140 2.32 11.28 -22.34
CA GLN A 140 3.39 11.59 -21.41
C GLN A 140 2.77 12.64 -20.49
N PRO A 141 2.58 12.38 -19.19
CA PRO A 141 2.43 13.48 -18.27
C PRO A 141 3.73 14.26 -18.46
N GLY A 142 3.67 15.34 -19.25
CA GLY A 142 4.81 16.22 -19.40
C GLY A 142 5.27 16.59 -17.99
N LEU A 143 6.58 16.64 -17.79
CA LEU A 143 7.14 17.11 -16.53
C LEU A 143 6.38 18.39 -16.16
N PRO A 144 5.70 18.45 -15.00
CA PRO A 144 4.95 19.65 -14.65
C PRO A 144 5.91 20.84 -14.76
N PRO A 145 5.49 21.94 -15.43
CA PRO A 145 6.38 23.07 -15.64
C PRO A 145 6.94 23.47 -14.28
N ARG A 146 8.26 23.46 -14.14
CA ARG A 146 8.88 23.86 -12.88
C ARG A 146 8.56 25.34 -12.69
N PRO A 147 8.46 25.83 -11.46
CA PRO A 147 8.30 27.26 -11.21
C PRO A 147 9.33 28.11 -11.99
N ALA A 148 10.55 27.61 -12.16
CA ALA A 148 11.60 28.22 -12.98
C ALA A 148 11.24 28.35 -14.48
N ASP A 149 10.49 27.41 -15.04
CA ASP A 149 10.09 27.41 -16.45
C ASP A 149 8.98 28.45 -16.72
N GLY A 150 8.25 28.91 -15.67
CA GLY A 150 7.23 29.96 -15.76
C GLY A 150 7.78 31.39 -15.75
N HIS A 151 9.06 31.58 -15.46
CA HIS A 151 9.72 32.89 -15.38
C HIS A 151 10.66 33.19 -16.56
N LEU A 152 10.84 32.25 -17.50
CA LEU A 152 11.78 32.37 -18.62
C LEU A 152 11.51 33.58 -19.52
N ASP A 153 10.23 33.93 -19.74
CA ASP A 153 9.81 35.04 -20.60
C ASP A 153 9.03 36.13 -19.83
N ALA A 154 9.07 36.13 -18.50
CA ALA A 154 8.44 37.18 -17.71
C ALA A 154 9.35 38.42 -17.70
N PRO A 155 9.00 39.54 -18.38
CA PRO A 155 9.85 40.71 -18.40
C PRO A 155 9.87 41.35 -17.01
N LEU A 156 10.96 41.11 -16.28
CA LEU A 156 11.21 41.72 -14.96
C LEU A 156 11.16 43.25 -14.99
N GLN A 157 11.38 43.84 -16.17
CA GLN A 157 11.39 45.29 -16.38
C GLN A 157 10.10 45.97 -15.89
N PHE A 158 8.93 45.36 -16.10
CA PHE A 158 7.67 45.93 -15.63
C PHE A 158 7.64 46.08 -14.10
N HIS A 159 8.10 45.05 -13.38
CA HIS A 159 8.15 45.06 -11.92
C HIS A 159 9.27 45.97 -11.38
N LEU A 160 10.38 46.09 -12.11
CA LEU A 160 11.45 47.03 -11.76
C LEU A 160 11.01 48.48 -11.93
N ASP A 161 10.31 48.80 -13.02
CA ASP A 161 9.76 50.13 -13.27
C ASP A 161 8.70 50.47 -12.21
N GLU A 162 7.82 49.53 -11.85
CA GLU A 162 6.84 49.69 -10.76
C GLU A 162 7.53 49.90 -9.40
N ALA A 163 8.53 49.08 -9.08
CA ALA A 163 9.29 49.22 -7.84
C ALA A 163 10.04 50.55 -7.76
N GLN A 164 10.57 51.05 -8.88
CA GLN A 164 11.24 52.34 -8.94
C GLN A 164 10.28 53.51 -8.67
N VAL A 165 9.05 53.43 -9.18
CA VAL A 165 8.02 54.43 -8.88
C VAL A 165 7.65 54.39 -7.40
N GLN A 166 7.43 53.19 -6.85
CA GLN A 166 7.04 53.02 -5.44
C GLN A 166 8.18 53.29 -4.46
N ALA A 167 9.45 53.19 -4.87
CA ALA A 167 10.60 53.46 -4.03
C ALA A 167 10.62 54.89 -3.45
N TYR A 168 10.02 55.86 -4.16
CA TYR A 168 9.91 57.24 -3.69
C TYR A 168 8.81 57.44 -2.63
N ASP A 169 7.84 56.54 -2.57
CA ASP A 169 6.75 56.58 -1.58
C ASP A 169 7.08 55.77 -0.32
N LEU A 170 8.14 54.96 -0.36
CA LEU A 170 8.66 54.28 0.82
C LEU A 170 9.40 55.30 1.71
N PRO A 171 9.10 55.35 3.02
CA PRO A 171 9.86 56.19 3.94
C PRO A 171 11.32 55.72 3.94
N ALA A 172 12.25 56.63 3.62
CA ALA A 172 13.66 56.35 3.74
C ALA A 172 13.98 56.14 5.22
N ASP A 173 14.52 54.97 5.58
CA ASP A 173 15.16 54.79 6.88
C ASP A 173 16.41 55.69 6.90
N GLU A 174 16.27 56.92 7.41
CA GLU A 174 17.38 57.85 7.67
C GLU A 174 18.41 57.28 8.68
N ILE A 175 18.19 56.07 9.17
CA ILE A 175 18.98 55.36 10.18
C ILE A 175 19.98 54.38 9.52
N TYR A 176 19.80 54.02 8.24
CA TYR A 176 20.72 53.09 7.56
C TYR A 176 21.79 53.82 6.75
N GLU A 177 22.97 54.00 7.35
CA GLU A 177 24.18 54.33 6.59
C GLU A 177 24.72 53.05 5.92
N VAL A 178 24.69 53.02 4.59
CA VAL A 178 25.33 51.96 3.80
C VAL A 178 26.80 51.84 4.22
N PRO A 179 27.28 50.67 4.70
CA PRO A 179 28.66 50.50 5.12
C PRO A 179 29.62 50.72 3.94
N ALA A 180 30.77 51.36 4.19
CA ALA A 180 31.72 51.76 3.15
C ALA A 180 32.22 50.59 2.28
N SER A 181 32.19 49.36 2.79
CA SER A 181 32.51 48.13 2.05
C SER A 181 31.54 47.81 0.90
N ALA A 182 30.31 48.35 0.93
CA ALA A 182 29.34 48.25 -0.15
C ALA A 182 29.39 49.44 -1.13
N ARG A 183 30.26 50.44 -0.87
CA ARG A 183 30.54 51.56 -1.78
C ARG A 183 31.79 51.35 -2.64
N GLU A 184 32.49 50.23 -2.48
CA GLU A 184 33.55 49.89 -3.43
C GLU A 184 32.92 49.70 -4.82
N PRO A 185 33.47 50.31 -5.88
CA PRO A 185 32.96 50.09 -7.22
C PRO A 185 33.06 48.59 -7.49
N HIS A 186 31.91 47.94 -7.67
CA HIS A 186 31.86 46.55 -8.06
C HIS A 186 32.79 46.33 -9.24
N VAL A 187 33.65 45.31 -9.11
CA VAL A 187 34.55 44.79 -10.15
C VAL A 187 33.86 44.89 -11.50
N GLU A 188 34.49 45.61 -12.44
CA GLU A 188 33.99 45.75 -13.81
C GLU A 188 33.58 44.37 -14.32
N VAL A 189 32.28 44.20 -14.56
CA VAL A 189 31.74 42.98 -15.13
C VAL A 189 32.28 42.91 -16.55
N LEU A 190 33.28 42.06 -16.74
CA LEU A 190 33.93 41.84 -18.04
C LEU A 190 32.87 41.53 -19.08
N SER A 191 33.00 42.17 -20.24
CA SER A 191 32.11 41.90 -21.36
C SER A 191 32.29 40.45 -21.84
N PHE A 192 31.24 39.87 -22.41
CA PHE A 192 31.26 38.49 -22.93
C PHE A 192 32.40 38.23 -23.94
N GLU A 193 32.82 39.26 -24.68
CA GLU A 193 33.96 39.19 -25.60
C GLU A 193 35.32 39.09 -24.87
N GLU A 194 35.50 39.79 -23.74
CA GLU A 194 36.72 39.73 -22.93
C GLU A 194 36.87 38.38 -22.21
N LEU A 195 35.75 37.78 -21.80
CA LEU A 195 35.71 36.47 -21.16
C LEU A 195 36.13 35.34 -22.11
N ILE A 196 35.73 35.43 -23.39
CA ILE A 196 36.15 34.50 -24.44
C ILE A 196 37.62 34.71 -24.81
N ALA A 197 38.09 35.96 -24.82
CA ALA A 197 39.50 36.27 -25.10
C ALA A 197 40.45 35.76 -23.99
N GLY A 198 40.02 35.74 -22.72
CA GLY A 198 40.80 35.22 -21.60
C GLY A 198 40.91 33.69 -21.53
N ALA A 199 39.92 32.97 -22.08
CA ALA A 199 39.89 31.51 -22.09
C ALA A 199 40.90 30.85 -23.06
N ALA A 200 41.59 31.65 -23.90
CA ALA A 200 42.56 31.18 -24.88
C ALA A 200 44.02 31.18 -24.39
N GLN A 201 44.28 31.44 -23.10
CA GLN A 201 45.62 31.32 -22.51
C GLN A 201 45.81 29.95 -21.82
N PRO A 202 46.90 29.21 -22.12
CA PRO A 202 47.15 27.91 -21.52
C PRO A 202 47.50 28.06 -20.03
N SER A 203 46.83 27.25 -19.21
CA SER A 203 46.91 27.22 -17.75
C SER A 203 48.29 26.79 -17.25
N THR A 204 48.86 27.56 -16.32
CA THR A 204 50.01 27.14 -15.50
C THR A 204 49.66 27.23 -14.02
N GLU A 205 49.74 26.06 -13.38
CA GLU A 205 50.08 25.80 -11.97
C GLU A 205 49.12 26.21 -10.84
N GLY A 206 48.49 25.19 -10.26
CA GLY A 206 48.56 24.84 -8.84
C GLY A 206 48.37 25.94 -7.79
N ALA A 207 47.14 26.07 -7.28
CA ALA A 207 46.89 26.65 -5.97
C ALA A 207 45.82 25.82 -5.25
N LEU A 208 46.19 25.26 -4.08
CA LEU A 208 45.30 24.52 -3.19
C LEU A 208 44.11 25.39 -2.71
N PRO A 209 42.95 24.78 -2.39
CA PRO A 209 41.83 25.51 -1.82
C PRO A 209 42.18 26.08 -0.44
N PRO A 210 41.69 27.28 -0.07
CA PRO A 210 41.90 27.88 1.23
C PRO A 210 41.19 27.07 2.34
N PRO A 211 41.76 27.00 3.56
CA PRO A 211 41.17 26.25 4.66
C PRO A 211 39.93 26.94 5.24
N LEU A 212 38.97 26.14 5.71
CA LEU A 212 37.76 26.59 6.40
C LEU A 212 38.09 27.29 7.74
N PRO A 213 37.37 28.35 8.12
CA PRO A 213 37.58 29.05 9.39
C PRO A 213 37.15 28.21 10.60
N ALA A 214 37.91 28.33 11.70
CA ALA A 214 37.69 27.61 12.95
C ALA A 214 36.51 28.16 13.77
N ASP A 215 35.83 27.27 14.49
CA ASP A 215 34.69 27.57 15.37
C ASP A 215 35.04 28.61 16.46
N PRO A 216 34.16 29.59 16.74
CA PRO A 216 34.38 30.54 17.82
C PRO A 216 34.09 29.92 19.18
N VAL A 217 35.06 30.11 20.06
CA VAL A 217 35.08 29.74 21.49
C VAL A 217 33.93 30.42 22.24
N THR A 218 33.04 29.62 22.86
CA THR A 218 32.00 30.10 23.79
C THR A 218 32.62 30.42 25.14
N ALA A 219 32.81 31.72 25.42
CA ALA A 219 33.07 32.24 26.75
C ALA A 219 31.75 32.60 27.44
N ALA A 220 31.64 32.20 28.72
CA ALA A 220 30.45 32.27 29.56
C ALA A 220 29.99 33.71 29.90
N ALA A 221 28.67 33.90 30.01
CA ALA A 221 28.06 34.94 30.85
C ALA A 221 26.60 34.58 31.21
N GLU A 222 26.34 34.36 32.51
CA GLU A 222 25.05 34.55 33.19
C GLU A 222 25.17 35.80 34.09
N PRO A 223 24.11 36.31 34.75
CA PRO A 223 22.72 36.58 34.32
C PRO A 223 22.29 38.02 34.71
N ALA A 224 21.14 38.51 34.22
CA ALA A 224 20.45 39.67 34.83
C ALA A 224 18.93 39.52 34.77
N ARG A 225 18.28 39.68 35.93
CA ARG A 225 16.83 39.66 36.18
C ARG A 225 16.20 41.06 36.11
N ASN A 226 14.88 41.05 35.86
CA ASN A 226 13.79 42.01 36.18
C ASN A 226 13.12 42.66 34.96
N GLU A 227 11.82 42.91 34.88
CA GLU A 227 10.55 42.40 35.48
C GLU A 227 9.41 43.13 34.72
N ALA A 228 8.23 42.52 34.52
CA ALA A 228 7.07 42.98 33.70
C ALA A 228 6.17 44.05 34.40
N PRO A 229 5.09 44.66 33.81
CA PRO A 229 3.77 44.00 33.56
C PRO A 229 2.82 44.57 32.42
N ALA A 230 2.01 43.71 31.74
CA ALA A 230 0.51 43.52 31.76
C ALA A 230 -0.33 44.34 30.71
N PRO A 231 -1.52 43.90 30.16
CA PRO A 231 -2.71 43.28 30.83
C PRO A 231 -3.35 42.08 30.06
N ALA A 232 -4.42 41.36 30.44
CA ALA A 232 -5.09 40.88 31.67
C ALA A 232 -6.16 39.81 31.18
N PRO A 233 -6.95 39.11 32.02
CA PRO A 233 -7.19 37.67 31.92
C PRO A 233 -8.60 37.28 31.42
N ILE A 234 -8.80 36.00 31.12
CA ILE A 234 -10.14 35.39 30.97
C ILE A 234 -10.52 34.75 32.31
N GLY A 235 -11.78 34.95 32.72
CA GLY A 235 -12.26 34.95 34.10
C GLY A 235 -12.27 33.64 34.89
N ASP A 236 -12.32 33.81 36.21
CA ASP A 236 -12.55 32.81 37.26
C ASP A 236 -14.02 32.88 37.73
N PHE A 237 -14.64 31.73 37.99
CA PHE A 237 -15.86 31.62 38.80
C PHE A 237 -15.80 30.34 39.66
N SER A 238 -14.87 30.39 40.61
CA SER A 238 -14.96 29.82 41.95
C SER A 238 -16.35 30.01 42.59
N SER A 239 -17.30 29.17 42.20
CA SER A 239 -18.60 29.04 42.84
C SER A 239 -19.17 27.64 42.46
N TRP A 240 -19.04 26.56 43.23
CA TRP A 240 -19.38 26.36 44.65
C TRP A 240 -18.62 25.09 45.14
N SER A 241 -17.75 25.20 46.15
CA SER A 241 -17.94 24.89 47.59
C SER A 241 -17.94 23.39 48.01
N LEU A 242 -16.81 23.03 48.66
CA LEU A 242 -16.58 22.17 49.83
C LEU A 242 -17.41 20.89 50.02
N LEU A 243 -16.77 19.75 49.73
CA LEU A 243 -16.74 18.62 50.66
C LEU A 243 -15.36 18.64 51.31
N ASP A 244 -15.31 18.91 52.61
CA ASP A 244 -14.16 18.62 53.44
C ASP A 244 -14.22 17.15 53.89
N ASP A 245 -13.03 16.57 53.88
CA ASP A 245 -12.43 15.73 54.92
C ASP A 245 -12.03 14.29 54.56
N ASP A 246 -10.75 14.07 54.89
CA ASP A 246 -9.99 12.86 55.10
C ASP A 246 -9.61 11.93 53.94
N GLY A 247 -8.32 12.01 53.61
CA GLY A 247 -7.50 10.79 53.56
C GLY A 247 -6.77 10.51 52.26
N TYR A 248 -5.84 11.38 51.82
CA TYR A 248 -4.74 10.88 51.01
C TYR A 248 -3.39 11.52 51.37
N GLN A 249 -2.57 10.69 52.00
CA GLN A 249 -1.19 10.97 52.39
C GLN A 249 -0.27 10.57 51.25
N ALA A 250 0.45 11.53 50.69
CA ALA A 250 1.50 11.26 49.70
C ALA A 250 2.67 10.49 50.36
N PRO A 251 3.20 9.42 49.76
CA PRO A 251 4.36 8.74 50.29
C PRO A 251 5.60 9.63 50.17
N ALA A 252 6.25 9.87 51.30
CA ALA A 252 7.54 10.52 51.38
C ALA A 252 8.64 9.62 50.83
N ALA A 253 9.49 10.20 49.99
CA ALA A 253 10.69 9.55 49.45
C ALA A 253 11.67 9.20 50.59
N THR A 254 12.15 7.96 50.59
CA THR A 254 13.24 7.49 51.46
C THR A 254 14.56 7.58 50.67
N PRO A 255 15.65 8.11 51.22
CA PRO A 255 16.93 8.20 50.53
C PRO A 255 17.59 6.81 50.40
N ALA A 256 17.96 6.46 49.16
CA ALA A 256 18.68 5.22 48.84
C ALA A 256 20.17 5.34 49.24
N ALA A 257 20.65 4.32 49.95
CA ALA A 257 22.05 4.15 50.32
C ALA A 257 22.89 3.67 49.11
N ALA A 258 24.16 4.05 49.11
CA ALA A 258 25.14 3.75 48.07
C ALA A 258 25.54 2.26 48.04
N GLU A 259 25.48 1.67 46.85
CA GLU A 259 26.01 0.34 46.51
C GLU A 259 27.01 0.51 45.34
N PRO A 260 28.16 -0.17 45.32
CA PRO A 260 29.24 0.09 44.36
C PRO A 260 28.93 -0.49 42.95
N PRO A 261 29.53 0.08 41.88
CA PRO A 261 29.24 -0.31 40.50
C PRO A 261 29.79 -1.71 40.15
N PRO A 262 29.15 -2.45 39.22
CA PRO A 262 29.64 -3.75 38.78
C PRO A 262 30.96 -3.62 38.00
N ALA A 263 31.84 -4.60 38.20
CA ALA A 263 33.20 -4.61 37.71
C ALA A 263 33.29 -4.85 36.19
N LEU A 264 33.57 -3.77 35.44
CA LEU A 264 34.07 -3.79 34.06
C LEU A 264 35.33 -4.65 33.84
N ALA A 265 35.98 -5.10 34.92
CA ALA A 265 37.20 -5.91 34.89
C ALA A 265 36.99 -7.39 34.47
N SER A 266 35.75 -7.91 34.49
CA SER A 266 35.49 -9.30 34.08
C SER A 266 35.36 -9.51 32.57
N LEU A 267 35.21 -8.42 31.78
CA LEU A 267 35.15 -8.44 30.31
C LEU A 267 36.55 -8.43 29.65
N LEU A 268 37.61 -8.16 30.43
CA LEU A 268 38.98 -8.04 29.91
C LEU A 268 39.80 -9.35 30.04
N ASN A 269 39.24 -10.39 30.64
CA ASN A 269 39.92 -11.68 30.89
C ASN A 269 39.36 -12.85 30.06
N SER A 270 38.60 -12.57 29.00
CA SER A 270 38.29 -13.55 27.96
C SER A 270 38.84 -13.03 26.65
N GLU A 271 39.71 -13.84 26.04
CA GLU A 271 40.59 -13.47 24.95
C GLU A 271 39.78 -13.00 23.72
N LEU A 272 39.87 -11.71 23.43
CA LEU A 272 39.41 -11.11 22.17
C LEU A 272 40.23 -11.71 21.02
N SER A 273 39.68 -12.76 20.41
CA SER A 273 40.17 -13.31 19.15
C SER A 273 39.68 -12.41 18.01
N LEU A 274 40.61 -11.64 17.43
CA LEU A 274 40.43 -11.00 16.13
C LEU A 274 40.36 -12.10 15.06
N VAL A 275 39.15 -12.54 14.75
CA VAL A 275 38.85 -13.21 13.48
C VAL A 275 38.43 -12.11 12.52
N ASP A 276 39.08 -12.07 11.37
CA ASP A 276 38.81 -11.11 10.29
C ASP A 276 37.30 -10.96 10.06
N ILE A 277 36.83 -9.71 10.11
CA ILE A 277 35.50 -9.31 9.66
C ILE A 277 35.55 -9.34 8.12
N ASP A 278 35.51 -10.54 7.57
CA ASP A 278 34.84 -10.76 6.29
C ASP A 278 33.33 -10.85 6.59
N ASP A 279 32.51 -10.19 5.77
CA ASP A 279 31.04 -10.13 5.85
C ASP A 279 30.39 -11.51 6.04
N ALA A 280 30.33 -11.99 7.28
CA ALA A 280 29.54 -13.14 7.67
C ALA A 280 28.10 -12.67 7.84
N VAL A 281 27.39 -12.57 6.71
CA VAL A 281 25.92 -12.50 6.64
C VAL A 281 25.36 -13.43 7.71
N ALA A 282 24.58 -12.88 8.65
CA ALA A 282 24.12 -13.60 9.84
C ALA A 282 23.56 -14.98 9.49
N GLN A 283 24.34 -16.03 9.74
CA GLN A 283 23.92 -17.42 9.52
C GLN A 283 22.90 -17.80 10.59
N GLY A 284 21.62 -17.69 10.25
CA GLY A 284 20.49 -18.08 11.10
C GLY A 284 19.25 -18.32 10.25
N ASN A 285 18.39 -19.24 10.68
CA ASN A 285 17.16 -19.58 9.96
C ASN A 285 16.00 -18.64 10.39
N GLY A 286 16.28 -17.34 10.44
CA GLY A 286 15.31 -16.32 10.82
C GLY A 286 14.60 -15.74 9.60
N ALA A 287 13.26 -15.70 9.60
CA ALA A 287 12.48 -15.05 8.55
C ALA A 287 11.22 -14.38 9.12
N VAL A 288 10.63 -13.48 8.33
CA VAL A 288 9.31 -12.93 8.60
C VAL A 288 8.28 -13.67 7.77
N LEU A 289 7.17 -14.12 8.37
CA LEU A 289 6.05 -14.75 7.68
C LEU A 289 4.80 -13.86 7.78
N LEU A 290 4.27 -13.44 6.63
CA LEU A 290 3.00 -12.73 6.51
C LEU A 290 1.93 -13.73 6.03
N ILE A 291 0.88 -13.94 6.82
CA ILE A 291 -0.24 -14.82 6.48
C ILE A 291 -1.46 -13.95 6.22
N ALA A 292 -2.09 -14.07 5.06
CA ALA A 292 -3.27 -13.30 4.70
C ALA A 292 -4.22 -14.06 3.75
N GLY A 293 -5.45 -13.54 3.57
CA GLY A 293 -6.44 -14.09 2.66
C GLY A 293 -7.31 -13.00 2.04
N ILE A 294 -8.63 -13.03 2.27
CA ILE A 294 -9.55 -12.02 1.73
C ILE A 294 -9.23 -10.64 2.32
N GLY A 295 -9.03 -9.64 1.45
CA GLY A 295 -8.52 -8.32 1.84
C GLY A 295 -7.02 -8.28 2.14
N GLY A 296 -6.35 -9.43 2.11
CA GLY A 296 -4.92 -9.59 2.40
C GLY A 296 -3.97 -8.84 1.46
N PRO A 297 -4.19 -8.76 0.13
CA PRO A 297 -3.26 -8.08 -0.77
C PRO A 297 -3.02 -6.62 -0.41
N ASP A 298 -4.06 -5.89 0.04
CA ASP A 298 -3.89 -4.50 0.48
C ASP A 298 -3.18 -4.43 1.85
N ALA A 299 -3.54 -5.30 2.79
CA ALA A 299 -2.88 -5.36 4.10
C ALA A 299 -1.38 -5.64 3.96
N VAL A 300 -1.00 -6.63 3.14
CA VAL A 300 0.40 -6.95 2.82
C VAL A 300 1.07 -5.74 2.17
N ARG A 301 0.42 -5.11 1.18
CA ARG A 301 0.96 -3.91 0.52
C ARG A 301 1.32 -2.81 1.51
N ARG A 302 0.44 -2.55 2.49
CA ARG A 302 0.65 -1.53 3.52
C ARG A 302 1.78 -1.90 4.49
N VAL A 303 1.87 -3.17 4.92
CA VAL A 303 3.00 -3.65 5.74
C VAL A 303 4.32 -3.48 4.97
N LEU A 304 4.39 -3.96 3.73
CA LEU A 304 5.62 -3.91 2.92
C LEU A 304 6.05 -2.47 2.58
N ALA A 305 5.11 -1.54 2.44
CA ALA A 305 5.40 -0.12 2.23
C ALA A 305 5.96 0.57 3.49
N GLY A 306 5.72 0.02 4.67
CA GLY A 306 6.26 0.52 5.94
C GLY A 306 7.62 -0.07 6.32
N LEU A 307 8.15 -1.04 5.55
CA LEU A 307 9.47 -1.63 5.81
C LEU A 307 10.60 -0.72 5.31
N PRO A 308 11.72 -0.64 6.03
CA PRO A 308 12.88 0.15 5.62
C PRO A 308 13.63 -0.50 4.44
N GLU A 309 14.39 0.29 3.67
CA GLU A 309 15.10 -0.19 2.48
C GLU A 309 16.27 -1.14 2.80
N ASP A 310 16.81 -1.03 4.01
CA ASP A 310 17.92 -1.84 4.54
C ASP A 310 17.44 -3.03 5.39
N PHE A 311 16.16 -3.42 5.26
CA PHE A 311 15.60 -4.55 5.99
C PHE A 311 16.37 -5.84 5.70
N SER A 312 16.91 -6.48 6.73
CA SER A 312 17.91 -7.55 6.59
C SER A 312 17.35 -8.96 6.64
N ARG A 313 16.07 -9.16 7.01
CA ARG A 313 15.48 -10.50 7.09
C ARG A 313 14.71 -10.84 5.81
N PRO A 314 14.73 -12.10 5.34
CA PRO A 314 13.84 -12.52 4.25
C PRO A 314 12.38 -12.46 4.71
N VAL A 315 11.50 -12.00 3.83
CA VAL A 315 10.05 -11.89 4.08
C VAL A 315 9.31 -12.89 3.21
N LEU A 316 8.51 -13.74 3.83
CA LEU A 316 7.69 -14.76 3.20
C LEU A 316 6.24 -14.31 3.27
N VAL A 317 5.56 -14.30 2.14
CA VAL A 317 4.17 -13.84 2.05
C VAL A 317 3.28 -14.97 1.55
N GLN A 318 2.46 -15.52 2.45
CA GLN A 318 1.47 -16.55 2.15
C GLN A 318 0.09 -15.91 1.98
N LEU A 319 -0.41 -15.87 0.74
CA LEU A 319 -1.78 -15.45 0.45
C LEU A 319 -2.56 -16.56 -0.21
N ARG A 320 -3.73 -16.87 0.36
CA ARG A 320 -4.73 -17.73 -0.27
C ARG A 320 -5.29 -17.03 -1.52
N LEU A 321 -4.76 -17.37 -2.69
CA LEU A 321 -5.19 -16.83 -3.98
C LEU A 321 -5.66 -17.94 -4.90
N ASP A 322 -6.92 -17.86 -5.34
CA ASP A 322 -7.44 -18.80 -6.34
C ASP A 322 -6.86 -18.51 -7.73
N GLY A 323 -6.39 -19.54 -8.43
CA GLY A 323 -6.18 -19.50 -9.88
C GLY A 323 -4.87 -18.86 -10.37
N GLY A 324 -3.74 -19.05 -9.69
CA GLY A 324 -2.40 -18.80 -10.26
C GLY A 324 -2.03 -17.34 -10.53
N ARG A 325 -2.67 -16.38 -9.85
CA ARG A 325 -2.49 -14.94 -10.05
C ARG A 325 -1.22 -14.35 -9.40
N TYR A 326 -0.26 -15.18 -9.00
CA TYR A 326 0.92 -14.77 -8.26
C TYR A 326 1.83 -13.79 -9.03
N ALA A 327 1.94 -13.91 -10.36
CA ALA A 327 2.76 -12.99 -11.17
C ALA A 327 2.24 -11.53 -11.14
N ASN A 328 0.92 -11.34 -11.05
CA ASN A 328 0.34 -10.01 -10.90
C ASN A 328 0.53 -9.48 -9.49
N LEU A 329 0.45 -10.35 -8.48
CA LEU A 329 0.70 -9.99 -7.09
C LEU A 329 2.16 -9.54 -6.90
N VAL A 330 3.14 -10.25 -7.46
CA VAL A 330 4.56 -9.85 -7.42
C VAL A 330 4.73 -8.44 -7.98
N LYS A 331 4.15 -8.15 -9.15
CA LYS A 331 4.19 -6.80 -9.75
C LYS A 331 3.51 -5.73 -8.88
N GLN A 332 2.44 -6.09 -8.18
CA GLN A 332 1.72 -5.17 -7.29
C GLN A 332 2.51 -4.87 -6.02
N MET A 333 3.12 -5.90 -5.40
CA MET A 333 3.93 -5.74 -4.19
C MET A 333 5.24 -5.02 -4.50
N ALA A 334 5.89 -5.32 -5.63
CA ALA A 334 7.13 -4.66 -6.07
C ALA A 334 6.97 -3.14 -6.31
N ARG A 335 5.73 -2.65 -6.49
CA ARG A 335 5.46 -1.21 -6.60
C ARG A 335 5.32 -0.52 -5.24
N ALA A 336 5.08 -1.28 -4.19
CA ALA A 336 4.77 -0.76 -2.86
C ALA A 336 5.99 -0.70 -1.94
N THR A 337 7.08 -1.38 -2.30
CA THR A 337 8.29 -1.51 -1.46
C THR A 337 9.54 -1.37 -2.33
N PRO A 338 10.63 -0.80 -1.80
CA PRO A 338 11.91 -0.73 -2.50
C PRO A 338 12.67 -2.08 -2.48
N LEU A 339 12.27 -3.01 -1.59
CA LEU A 339 12.87 -4.33 -1.48
C LEU A 339 12.54 -5.20 -2.71
N PRO A 340 13.46 -6.05 -3.19
CA PRO A 340 13.19 -6.96 -4.29
C PRO A 340 12.07 -7.94 -3.93
N VAL A 341 11.11 -8.09 -4.86
CA VAL A 341 9.99 -9.04 -4.72
C VAL A 341 10.05 -10.09 -5.82
N SER A 342 10.05 -11.36 -5.44
CA SER A 342 10.06 -12.49 -6.37
C SER A 342 9.03 -13.56 -5.98
N LEU A 343 8.76 -14.48 -6.91
CA LEU A 343 7.96 -15.66 -6.63
C LEU A 343 8.89 -16.73 -6.05
N ALA A 344 8.46 -17.43 -5.00
CA ALA A 344 9.24 -18.54 -4.46
C ALA A 344 9.35 -19.68 -5.50
N ASP A 345 10.56 -20.12 -5.79
CA ASP A 345 10.83 -21.27 -6.67
C ASP A 345 11.49 -22.42 -5.88
N PRO A 346 11.08 -23.69 -6.07
CA PRO A 346 11.67 -24.82 -5.35
C PRO A 346 13.18 -24.94 -5.55
N GLY A 347 13.92 -25.15 -4.46
CA GLY A 347 15.38 -25.28 -4.44
C GLY A 347 16.12 -23.94 -4.30
N GLN A 348 15.43 -22.80 -4.43
CA GLN A 348 16.02 -21.48 -4.20
C GLN A 348 16.24 -21.23 -2.70
N SER A 349 17.39 -20.63 -2.35
CA SER A 349 17.69 -20.16 -1.00
C SER A 349 17.05 -18.82 -0.71
N LEU A 350 16.67 -18.58 0.55
CA LEU A 350 16.12 -17.30 0.99
C LEU A 350 17.26 -16.29 1.18
N ASN A 351 17.23 -15.19 0.45
CA ASN A 351 18.18 -14.10 0.56
C ASN A 351 17.71 -13.05 1.59
N PRO A 352 18.61 -12.54 2.44
CA PRO A 352 18.37 -11.35 3.26
C PRO A 352 17.79 -10.19 2.46
N GLY A 353 16.78 -9.51 3.00
CA GLY A 353 16.17 -8.33 2.39
C GLY A 353 15.37 -8.58 1.11
N GLU A 354 15.06 -9.83 0.79
CA GLU A 354 14.18 -10.18 -0.32
C GLU A 354 12.79 -10.63 0.17
N ILE A 355 11.76 -10.25 -0.58
CA ILE A 355 10.37 -10.61 -0.32
C ILE A 355 9.97 -11.70 -1.30
N TYR A 356 9.48 -12.81 -0.78
CA TYR A 356 9.02 -13.95 -1.56
C TYR A 356 7.52 -14.12 -1.42
N ILE A 357 6.81 -14.18 -2.55
CA ILE A 357 5.42 -14.60 -2.59
C ILE A 357 5.39 -16.13 -2.63
N LEU A 358 4.73 -16.76 -1.66
CA LEU A 358 4.67 -18.22 -1.52
C LEU A 358 3.36 -18.75 -2.09
N PRO A 359 3.40 -19.58 -3.16
CA PRO A 359 2.28 -20.42 -3.57
C PRO A 359 1.97 -21.49 -2.51
N ASP A 360 0.72 -21.95 -2.45
CA ASP A 360 0.24 -22.91 -1.43
C ASP A 360 0.97 -24.27 -1.45
N VAL A 361 1.62 -24.61 -2.57
CA VAL A 361 2.33 -25.87 -2.77
C VAL A 361 3.81 -25.82 -2.37
N ILE A 362 4.34 -24.63 -2.07
CA ILE A 362 5.76 -24.44 -1.76
C ILE A 362 5.95 -24.30 -0.26
N GLY A 363 6.80 -25.16 0.29
CA GLY A 363 7.24 -25.12 1.68
C GLY A 363 8.62 -24.49 1.84
N VAL A 364 9.08 -24.45 3.08
CA VAL A 364 10.44 -24.04 3.44
C VAL A 364 11.08 -25.14 4.29
N GLU A 365 12.36 -25.38 4.10
CA GLU A 365 13.14 -26.30 4.92
C GLU A 365 14.50 -25.70 5.30
N SER A 366 15.05 -26.17 6.42
CA SER A 366 16.39 -25.80 6.87
C SER A 366 17.46 -26.58 6.09
N ALA A 367 18.37 -25.86 5.45
CA ALA A 367 19.56 -26.39 4.79
C ALA A 367 20.85 -25.92 5.50
N ALA A 368 21.99 -26.52 5.14
CA ALA A 368 23.29 -26.23 5.77
C ALA A 368 23.76 -24.77 5.62
N GLY A 369 23.13 -23.98 4.74
CA GLY A 369 23.45 -22.57 4.50
C GLY A 369 22.29 -21.59 4.77
N GLY A 370 21.24 -22.03 5.47
CA GLY A 370 20.04 -21.22 5.74
C GLY A 370 18.75 -21.90 5.30
N LEU A 371 17.71 -21.12 5.10
CA LEU A 371 16.42 -21.61 4.62
C LEU A 371 16.42 -21.78 3.08
N ARG A 372 15.74 -22.82 2.59
CA ARG A 372 15.48 -23.02 1.16
C ARG A 372 14.04 -23.42 0.91
N PHE A 373 13.52 -23.07 -0.27
CA PHE A 373 12.19 -23.48 -0.71
C PHE A 373 12.18 -24.96 -1.12
N CYS A 374 11.12 -25.67 -0.79
CA CYS A 374 10.90 -27.06 -1.19
C CYS A 374 9.53 -27.23 -1.88
N ALA A 375 9.44 -28.20 -2.79
CA ALA A 375 8.23 -28.46 -3.57
C ALA A 375 7.15 -29.24 -2.80
N GLU A 376 7.45 -29.71 -1.60
CA GLU A 376 6.49 -30.35 -0.71
C GLU A 376 6.05 -29.30 0.32
N GLY A 377 4.75 -29.09 0.47
CA GLY A 377 4.17 -28.14 1.44
C GLY A 377 4.49 -28.56 2.87
N SER A 378 5.69 -28.22 3.34
CA SER A 378 6.14 -28.37 4.71
C SER A 378 5.48 -27.32 5.61
N ASP A 379 5.40 -27.63 6.90
CA ASP A 379 4.95 -26.66 7.90
C ASP A 379 5.99 -25.52 8.01
N LEU A 380 5.66 -24.35 7.44
CA LEU A 380 6.54 -23.19 7.40
C LEU A 380 7.07 -22.83 8.79
N LEU A 381 6.21 -22.87 9.81
CA LEU A 381 6.57 -22.50 11.18
C LEU A 381 7.58 -23.45 11.82
N GLN A 382 7.64 -24.72 11.38
CA GLN A 382 8.62 -25.68 11.88
C GLN A 382 10.03 -25.46 11.33
N ALA A 383 10.14 -24.89 10.12
CA ALA A 383 11.43 -24.62 9.51
C ALA A 383 12.11 -23.37 10.11
N LEU A 384 11.31 -22.42 10.62
CA LEU A 384 11.78 -21.15 11.16
C LEU A 384 12.32 -21.28 12.59
N GLN A 385 13.40 -20.58 12.88
CA GLN A 385 13.89 -20.39 14.25
C GLN A 385 13.04 -19.34 14.97
N PRO A 386 12.26 -19.69 16.02
CA PRO A 386 11.30 -18.77 16.63
C PRO A 386 11.96 -17.50 17.17
N ASP A 387 13.06 -17.62 17.91
CA ASP A 387 13.81 -16.51 18.50
C ASP A 387 14.33 -15.46 17.51
N ARG A 388 14.37 -15.80 16.21
CA ARG A 388 14.85 -14.92 15.13
C ARG A 388 13.81 -14.70 14.03
N SER A 389 12.56 -15.06 14.29
CA SER A 389 11.50 -15.05 13.29
C SER A 389 10.25 -14.36 13.81
N ALA A 390 9.50 -13.80 12.87
CA ALA A 390 8.30 -13.03 13.14
C ALA A 390 7.13 -13.55 12.30
N VAL A 391 5.92 -13.54 12.85
CA VAL A 391 4.70 -13.91 12.12
C VAL A 391 3.64 -12.82 12.27
N LEU A 392 3.12 -12.33 11.15
CA LEU A 392 1.98 -11.42 11.14
C LEU A 392 0.77 -12.12 10.53
N MET A 393 -0.34 -12.12 11.25
CA MET A 393 -1.64 -12.53 10.70
C MET A 393 -2.44 -11.30 10.30
N LEU A 394 -2.67 -11.15 9.00
CA LEU A 394 -3.35 -10.03 8.39
C LEU A 394 -4.80 -10.40 8.02
N SER A 395 -5.54 -9.46 7.42
CA SER A 395 -6.91 -9.67 6.95
C SER A 395 -7.07 -10.98 6.15
N GLY A 396 -8.01 -11.81 6.60
CA GLY A 396 -8.36 -13.08 5.96
C GLY A 396 -7.39 -14.23 6.18
N ALA A 397 -6.44 -14.10 7.11
CA ALA A 397 -5.59 -15.22 7.51
C ALA A 397 -6.42 -16.39 8.05
N ASP A 398 -6.03 -17.62 7.74
CA ASP A 398 -6.79 -18.82 8.13
C ASP A 398 -6.76 -19.00 9.66
N VAL A 399 -7.94 -19.13 10.26
CA VAL A 399 -8.11 -19.34 11.71
C VAL A 399 -7.43 -20.63 12.17
N ALA A 400 -7.30 -21.64 11.30
CA ALA A 400 -6.58 -22.87 11.61
C ALA A 400 -5.09 -22.62 11.96
N MET A 401 -4.50 -21.52 11.48
CA MET A 401 -3.10 -21.17 11.76
C MET A 401 -2.91 -20.48 13.10
N VAL A 402 -3.97 -20.05 13.80
CA VAL A 402 -3.86 -19.32 15.07
C VAL A 402 -3.16 -20.16 16.14
N ALA A 403 -3.55 -21.41 16.33
CA ALA A 403 -2.95 -22.27 17.36
C ALA A 403 -1.46 -22.55 17.08
N PRO A 404 -1.05 -22.98 15.87
CA PRO A 404 0.37 -23.10 15.52
C PRO A 404 1.18 -21.81 15.72
N VAL A 405 0.60 -20.65 15.38
CA VAL A 405 1.25 -19.34 15.53
C VAL A 405 1.41 -18.95 17.01
N LEU A 406 0.43 -19.24 17.86
CA LEU A 406 0.56 -19.04 19.31
C LEU A 406 1.59 -19.99 19.94
N ASP A 407 1.64 -21.25 19.50
CA ASP A 407 2.69 -22.19 19.92
C ASP A 407 4.08 -21.72 19.50
N PHE A 408 4.18 -21.10 18.33
CA PHE A 408 5.40 -20.47 17.84
C PHE A 408 5.79 -19.25 18.69
N ALA A 409 4.84 -18.41 19.09
CA ALA A 409 5.08 -17.31 20.03
C ALA A 409 5.58 -17.81 21.39
N GLY A 410 5.01 -18.89 21.92
CA GLY A 410 5.44 -19.53 23.16
C GLY A 410 6.88 -20.07 23.13
N LYS A 411 7.47 -20.25 21.95
CA LYS A 411 8.86 -20.66 21.75
C LYS A 411 9.83 -19.49 21.59
N GLY A 412 9.36 -18.25 21.71
CA GLY A 412 10.16 -17.03 21.58
C GLY A 412 9.98 -16.27 20.26
N GLY A 413 9.05 -16.70 19.40
CA GLY A 413 8.71 -15.98 18.18
C GLY A 413 7.92 -14.71 18.42
N TRP A 414 8.19 -13.67 17.63
CA TRP A 414 7.37 -12.47 17.65
C TRP A 414 6.14 -12.66 16.78
N VAL A 415 4.97 -12.32 17.32
CA VAL A 415 3.70 -12.54 16.64
C VAL A 415 2.83 -11.30 16.80
N ALA A 416 2.17 -10.89 15.70
CA ALA A 416 1.23 -9.79 15.73
C ALA A 416 0.03 -10.00 14.78
N GLY A 417 -1.07 -9.30 15.06
CA GLY A 417 -2.31 -9.37 14.29
C GLY A 417 -2.77 -8.01 13.77
N GLN A 418 -3.30 -7.96 12.55
CA GLN A 418 -3.94 -6.74 12.02
C GLN A 418 -5.30 -6.49 12.67
N ILE A 419 -5.49 -5.30 13.21
CA ILE A 419 -6.79 -4.77 13.64
C ILE A 419 -7.00 -3.37 13.03
N GLY A 420 -8.20 -2.80 13.19
CA GLY A 420 -8.47 -1.43 12.75
C GLY A 420 -8.91 -1.33 11.29
N GLU A 421 -8.61 -0.19 10.67
CA GLU A 421 -9.17 0.15 9.36
C GLU A 421 -8.55 -0.68 8.21
N GLY A 422 -9.42 -1.17 7.32
CA GLY A 422 -9.04 -2.02 6.20
C GLY A 422 -8.66 -3.46 6.59
N CYS A 423 -8.99 -3.90 7.82
CA CYS A 423 -9.03 -5.32 8.16
C CYS A 423 -10.42 -5.88 7.81
N TYR A 424 -10.54 -6.52 6.63
CA TYR A 424 -11.83 -6.98 6.09
C TYR A 424 -12.33 -8.26 6.76
N ASP A 425 -11.40 -9.17 7.08
CA ASP A 425 -11.68 -10.39 7.83
C ASP A 425 -10.71 -10.48 9.03
N PRO A 426 -11.15 -10.08 10.23
CA PRO A 426 -10.30 -9.99 11.41
C PRO A 426 -10.28 -11.30 12.24
N ALA A 427 -10.86 -12.41 11.74
CA ALA A 427 -11.15 -13.59 12.55
C ALA A 427 -9.91 -14.18 13.25
N ALA A 428 -8.80 -14.35 12.52
CA ALA A 428 -7.56 -14.87 13.08
C ALA A 428 -6.78 -13.82 13.88
N ALA A 429 -6.65 -12.61 13.34
CA ALA A 429 -5.93 -11.51 13.99
C ALA A 429 -6.55 -11.10 15.34
N SER A 430 -7.89 -11.10 15.44
CA SER A 430 -8.59 -10.82 16.71
C SER A 430 -8.29 -11.87 17.77
N GLN A 431 -8.08 -13.14 17.40
CA GLN A 431 -7.73 -14.17 18.37
C GLN A 431 -6.32 -13.98 18.92
N LEU A 432 -5.37 -13.52 18.07
CA LEU A 432 -4.04 -13.13 18.54
C LEU A 432 -4.11 -11.96 19.54
N ALA A 433 -4.92 -10.94 19.24
CA ALA A 433 -5.13 -9.81 20.14
C ALA A 433 -5.74 -10.25 21.49
N VAL A 434 -6.74 -11.14 21.46
CA VAL A 434 -7.34 -11.72 22.67
C VAL A 434 -6.33 -12.56 23.47
N ALA A 435 -5.40 -13.23 22.80
CA ALA A 435 -4.30 -13.96 23.42
C ALA A 435 -3.18 -13.05 23.98
N GLY A 436 -3.31 -11.72 23.84
CA GLY A 436 -2.35 -10.74 24.37
C GLY A 436 -1.16 -10.48 23.45
N MET A 437 -1.21 -10.91 22.19
CA MET A 437 -0.19 -10.58 21.18
C MET A 437 -0.33 -9.14 20.70
N SER A 438 0.73 -8.60 20.09
CA SER A 438 0.70 -7.25 19.51
C SER A 438 -0.37 -7.15 18.42
N ALA A 439 -1.07 -6.02 18.35
CA ALA A 439 -2.08 -5.79 17.34
C ALA A 439 -2.17 -4.30 16.99
N GLY A 440 -2.35 -4.01 15.70
CA GLY A 440 -2.57 -2.66 15.22
C GLY A 440 -2.80 -2.59 13.71
N ASP A 441 -2.82 -1.38 13.17
CA ASP A 441 -2.89 -1.15 11.73
C ASP A 441 -1.55 -1.57 11.05
N PRO A 442 -1.55 -1.91 9.74
CA PRO A 442 -0.37 -2.40 9.03
C PRO A 442 0.89 -1.56 9.16
N GLU A 443 0.77 -0.23 9.18
CA GLU A 443 1.89 0.71 9.30
C GLU A 443 2.56 0.61 10.68
N TYR A 444 1.75 0.46 11.74
CA TYR A 444 2.25 0.24 13.09
C TYR A 444 2.95 -1.12 13.21
N LEU A 445 2.34 -2.17 12.65
CA LEU A 445 2.91 -3.51 12.65
C LEU A 445 4.24 -3.58 11.88
N ALA A 446 4.38 -2.84 10.78
CA ALA A 446 5.64 -2.75 10.03
C ALA A 446 6.74 -2.08 10.86
N ALA A 447 6.43 -1.01 11.60
CA ALA A 447 7.39 -0.33 12.47
C ALA A 447 7.85 -1.24 13.63
N GLU A 448 6.92 -1.90 14.32
CA GLU A 448 7.23 -2.87 15.38
C GLU A 448 8.06 -4.04 14.85
N LEU A 449 7.72 -4.55 13.67
CA LEU A 449 8.45 -5.62 13.01
C LEU A 449 9.89 -5.20 12.70
N ALA A 450 10.10 -3.99 12.18
CA ALA A 450 11.43 -3.46 11.90
C ALA A 450 12.28 -3.35 13.18
N VAL A 451 11.70 -2.86 14.27
CA VAL A 451 12.37 -2.78 15.58
C VAL A 451 12.72 -4.18 16.11
N HIS A 452 11.79 -5.13 16.04
CA HIS A 452 12.03 -6.50 16.49
C HIS A 452 13.11 -7.19 15.64
N CYS A 453 13.15 -6.92 14.33
CA CYS A 453 14.10 -7.57 13.44
C CYS A 453 15.50 -6.98 13.48
N ALA A 454 15.63 -5.73 13.94
CA ALA A 454 16.90 -5.03 14.14
C ALA A 454 17.59 -5.39 15.48
N ALA A 455 16.84 -5.93 16.45
CA ALA A 455 17.36 -6.50 17.69
C ALA A 455 17.87 -7.92 17.48
#